data_AF-W1ET88-F1
#
_entry.id   AF-W1ET88-F1
#
_cell.length_a   1.000
_cell.length_b   1.000
_cell.length_c   1.000
_cell.angle_alpha   90.00
_cell.angle_beta   90.00
_cell.angle_gamma   90.00
#
_symmetry.space_group_name_H-M   'P 1'
#
loop_
_entity.id
_entity.type
_entity.pdbx_description
1 polymer ?
#
loop_
_entity_poly.entity_id
_entity_poly.type
_entity_poly.pdbx_seq_one_letter_code
_entity_poly.pdbx_strand_id
1 'polypeptide(L)' 'MADIIDSASEIEELQRNTAIKMRRLNHQAVSATHCCECGDPIDELRRLAVQGCRTCASCQEDLELISKQRGSK' A
#
# COMPACT_ATOMS: atom_id res chain seq x y z
N MET A 1 -28.58 -21.69 -19.09
CA MET A 1 -27.82 -22.69 -18.32
C MET A 1 -26.43 -22.12 -18.21
N ALA A 2 -26.04 -21.65 -17.03
CA ALA A 2 -24.69 -21.17 -16.81
C ALA A 2 -23.76 -22.39 -16.79
N ASP A 3 -22.73 -22.37 -17.63
CA ASP A 3 -21.71 -23.43 -17.64
C ASP A 3 -20.59 -23.07 -16.64
N ILE A 4 -19.70 -24.02 -16.40
CA ILE A 4 -18.50 -23.87 -15.57
C ILE A 4 -17.73 -22.59 -15.95
N ILE A 5 -17.71 -22.25 -17.24
CA ILE A 5 -17.06 -21.05 -17.75
C ILE A 5 -17.72 -19.77 -17.23
N ASP A 6 -19.05 -19.69 -17.24
CA ASP A 6 -19.78 -18.52 -16.74
C ASP A 6 -19.53 -18.31 -15.24
N SER A 7 -19.51 -19.42 -14.47
CA SER A 7 -19.20 -19.37 -13.03
C SER A 7 -17.74 -19.00 -12.73
N ALA A 8 -16.80 -19.43 -13.56
CA ALA A 8 -15.38 -19.11 -13.41
C ALA A 8 -15.12 -17.61 -13.67
N SER A 9 -15.80 -17.03 -14.66
CA SER A 9 -15.72 -15.60 -14.96
C SER A 9 -16.21 -14.74 -13.79
N GLU A 10 -17.33 -15.12 -13.17
CA GLU A 10 -17.88 -14.39 -12.01
C GLU A 10 -16.90 -14.41 -10.80
N ILE A 11 -16.26 -15.56 -10.56
CA ILE A 11 -15.27 -15.70 -9.48
C ILE A 11 -14.03 -14.84 -9.75
N GLU A 12 -13.52 -14.83 -10.99
CA GLU A 12 -12.36 -14.01 -11.37
C GLU A 12 -12.65 -12.53 -11.17
N GLU A 13 -13.82 -12.06 -11.62
CA GLU A 13 -14.24 -10.68 -11.45
C GLU A 13 -14.34 -10.31 -9.97
N LEU A 14 -14.93 -11.18 -9.15
CA LEU A 14 -15.05 -10.97 -7.71
C LEU A 14 -13.67 -10.88 -7.04
N GLN A 15 -12.77 -11.82 -7.37
CA GLN A 15 -11.41 -11.85 -6.83
C GLN A 15 -10.61 -10.61 -7.24
N ARG A 16 -10.69 -10.22 -8.52
CA ARG A 16 -10.06 -9.01 -9.04
C ARG A 16 -10.56 -7.76 -8.32
N ASN A 17 -11.87 -7.59 -8.22
CA ASN A 17 -12.48 -6.44 -7.56
C ASN A 17 -12.12 -6.38 -6.07
N THR A 18 -12.05 -7.53 -5.40
CA THR A 18 -11.63 -7.61 -4.00
C THR A 18 -10.17 -7.20 -3.84
N ALA A 19 -9.26 -7.71 -4.67
CA ALA A 19 -7.85 -7.34 -4.64
C ALA A 19 -7.63 -5.84 -4.88
N ILE A 20 -8.38 -5.25 -5.84
CA ILE A 20 -8.35 -3.80 -6.09
C ILE A 20 -8.84 -3.02 -4.86
N LYS A 21 -9.95 -3.43 -4.25
CA LYS A 21 -10.49 -2.76 -3.06
C LYS A 21 -9.51 -2.81 -1.89
N MET A 22 -8.87 -3.96 -1.64
CA MET A 22 -7.92 -4.12 -0.53
C MET A 22 -6.62 -3.33 -0.73
N ARG A 23 -6.21 -3.08 -1.98
CA ARG A 23 -5.03 -2.26 -2.30
C ARG A 23 -5.28 -0.76 -2.36
N ARG A 24 -6.54 -0.31 -2.33
CA ARG A 24 -6.82 1.13 -2.32
C ARG A 24 -6.24 1.76 -1.07
N LEU A 25 -5.38 2.76 -1.29
CA LEU A 25 -4.83 3.58 -0.21
C LEU A 25 -5.96 4.44 0.39
N ASN A 26 -5.97 4.55 1.71
CA ASN A 26 -6.83 5.51 2.40
C ASN A 26 -6.28 6.92 2.17
N HIS A 27 -6.80 7.61 1.16
CA HIS A 27 -6.40 8.97 0.78
C HIS A 27 -6.76 10.08 1.81
N GLN A 28 -7.26 9.69 2.99
CA GLN A 28 -7.54 10.60 4.09
C GLN A 28 -6.60 10.37 5.28
N ALA A 29 -5.62 9.48 5.13
CA ALA A 29 -4.67 9.20 6.19
C ALA A 29 -3.79 10.43 6.47
N VAL A 30 -3.77 10.85 7.74
CA VAL A 30 -2.90 11.94 8.20
C VAL A 30 -1.46 11.44 8.24
N SER A 31 -0.56 12.14 7.57
CA SER A 31 0.88 11.86 7.57
C SER A 31 1.51 12.22 8.92
N ALA A 32 2.47 11.43 9.37
CA ALA A 32 3.26 11.74 10.56
C ALA A 32 4.15 12.97 10.32
N THR A 33 4.43 13.74 11.38
CA THR A 33 5.32 14.91 11.30
C THR A 33 6.79 14.53 11.48
N HIS A 34 7.07 13.44 12.18
CA HIS A 34 8.41 12.89 12.42
C HIS A 34 8.45 11.42 12.01
N CYS A 35 9.61 10.97 11.55
CA CYS A 35 9.87 9.61 11.12
C CYS A 35 9.81 8.66 12.33
N CYS A 36 9.06 7.58 12.23
CA CYS A 36 8.98 6.58 13.31
C CYS A 36 10.27 5.78 13.52
N GLU A 37 11.15 5.72 12.52
CA GLU A 37 12.40 4.93 12.59
C GLU A 37 13.57 5.75 13.12
N CYS A 38 13.81 6.95 12.56
CA CYS A 38 14.97 7.79 12.92
C CYS A 38 14.61 9.00 13.79
N GLY A 39 13.33 9.37 13.90
CA GLY A 39 12.88 10.54 14.66
C GLY A 39 12.98 11.88 13.92
N ASP A 40 13.62 11.91 12.74
CA ASP A 40 13.79 13.15 11.97
C ASP A 40 12.45 13.70 11.45
N PRO A 41 12.32 15.03 11.29
CA PRO A 41 11.13 15.61 10.69
C PRO A 41 10.93 15.09 9.25
N ILE A 42 9.69 14.73 8.91
CA ILE A 42 9.34 14.30 7.55
C ILE A 42 9.07 15.52 6.69
N ASP A 43 9.69 15.61 5.51
CA ASP A 43 9.46 16.73 4.58
C ASP A 43 7.99 16.93 4.22
N GLU A 44 7.57 18.19 4.14
CA GLU A 44 6.21 18.57 3.74
C GLU A 44 5.84 18.03 2.36
N LEU A 45 6.75 18.12 1.41
CA LEU A 45 6.56 17.58 0.05
C LEU A 45 6.23 16.09 0.10
N ARG A 46 6.89 15.33 0.99
CA ARG A 46 6.62 13.90 1.19
C ARG A 46 5.26 13.66 1.83
N ARG A 47 4.88 14.46 2.84
CA ARG A 47 3.56 14.36 3.49
C ARG A 47 2.41 14.64 2.53
N LEU A 48 2.62 15.53 1.55
CA LEU A 48 1.65 15.87 0.51
C LEU A 48 1.60 14.82 -0.61
N ALA A 49 2.75 14.34 -1.07
CA ALA A 49 2.85 13.33 -2.13
C ALA A 49 2.39 11.94 -1.68
N VAL A 50 2.69 11.58 -0.43
CA VAL A 50 2.38 10.27 0.17
C VAL A 50 1.54 10.49 1.42
N GLN A 51 0.23 10.48 1.25
CA GLN A 51 -0.73 10.64 2.35
C GLN A 51 -0.62 9.46 3.33
N GLY A 52 -0.51 9.77 4.63
CA GLY A 52 -0.34 8.77 5.67
C GLY A 52 1.09 8.24 5.82
N CYS A 53 2.10 8.92 5.27
CA CYS A 53 3.49 8.49 5.44
C CYS A 53 3.89 8.53 6.92
N ARG A 54 4.55 7.46 7.40
CA ARG A 54 5.04 7.34 8.79
C ARG A 54 6.55 7.44 8.92
N THR A 55 7.26 7.40 7.80
CA THR A 55 8.72 7.34 7.72
C THR A 55 9.24 8.37 6.71
N CYS A 56 10.46 8.84 6.92
CA CYS A 56 11.18 9.66 5.95
C CYS A 56 11.53 8.84 4.69
N ALA A 57 12.06 9.50 3.66
CA ALA A 57 12.33 8.86 2.37
C ALA A 57 13.36 7.73 2.46
N SER A 58 14.48 7.98 3.14
CA SER A 58 15.55 7.01 3.32
C SER A 58 15.08 5.77 4.09
N CYS A 59 14.48 5.96 5.27
CA CYS A 59 14.01 4.82 6.08
C CYS A 59 12.94 4.00 5.34
N GLN A 60 12.07 4.64 4.54
CA GLN A 60 11.10 3.91 3.74
C GLN A 60 11.75 3.06 2.64
N GLU A 61 12.79 3.58 1.98
CA GLU A 61 13.53 2.85 0.96
C GLU A 61 14.19 1.59 1.55
N ASP A 62 14.80 1.72 2.74
CA ASP A 62 15.38 0.59 3.47
C ASP A 62 14.32 -0.46 3.83
N LEU A 63 13.17 -0.03 4.37
CA LEU A 63 12.07 -0.92 4.73
C LEU A 63 11.53 -1.70 3.52
N GLU A 64 11.39 -1.03 2.37
CA GLU A 64 10.95 -1.66 1.12
C GLU A 64 12.00 -2.62 0.56
N LEU A 65 13.29 -2.29 0.68
CA LEU A 65 14.37 -3.19 0.28
C LEU A 65 14.34 -4.46 1.14
N ILE A 66 14.20 -4.31 2.45
CA ILE A 66 14.09 -5.43 3.40
C ILE A 66 12.84 -6.27 3.09
N SER A 67 11.69 -5.64 2.81
CA SER A 67 10.45 -6.37 2.52
C SER A 67 10.52 -7.15 1.20
N LYS A 68 11.22 -6.61 0.19
CA LYS A 68 11.48 -7.29 -1.08
C LYS A 68 12.39 -8.50 -0.87
N GLN A 69 13.47 -8.35 -0.11
CA GLN A 69 14.42 -9.44 0.17
C GLN A 69 13.80 -10.57 0.98
N ARG A 70 12.91 -10.24 1.94
CA ARG A 70 12.25 -11.24 2.80
C ARG A 70 11.11 -12.02 2.10
N GLY A 71 10.78 -11.66 0.85
CA GLY A 71 9.58 -12.16 0.19
C GLY A 71 8.35 -11.61 0.90
N SER A 72 7.87 -10.45 0.47
CA SER A 72 6.61 -9.89 0.98
C SER A 72 5.50 -10.92 0.77
N LYS A 73 4.97 -11.45 1.89
CA LYS A 73 3.85 -12.42 1.94
C LYS A 73 2.60 -11.88 1.25
#